data_AF-W1Y1W8-F1
#
_entry.id   AF-W1Y1W8-F1
#
_cell.length_a   1.000
_cell.length_b   1.000
_cell.length_c   1.000
_cell.angle_alpha   90.00
_cell.angle_beta   90.00
_cell.angle_gamma   90.00
#
_symmetry.space_group_name_H-M   'P 1'
#
loop_
_entity.id
_entity.type
_entity.pdbx_description
1 polymer ?
#
loop_
_entity_poly.entity_id
_entity_poly.type
_entity_poly.pdbx_seq_one_letter_code
_entity_poly.pdbx_strand_id
1 'polypeptide(L)'
;LDSNPTKLIEVVHIGKQMLMTRGSLTTFSIANDVAKYFAIIPAAFAATYPQLNALNIMRLHSPDSAILSAVIFNALIIVFLIPLALKGVSYKPLTAS
;
A
#
# COMPACT_ATOMS: atom_id res chain seq x y z
N LEU A 1 10.39 -3.42 -41.27
CA LEU A 1 9.58 -2.22 -40.98
C LEU A 1 8.20 -2.69 -40.51
N ASP A 2 8.01 -2.80 -39.20
CA ASP A 2 6.77 -3.24 -38.54
C ASP A 2 5.80 -2.06 -38.33
N SER A 3 5.50 -1.34 -39.40
CA SER A 3 4.70 -0.11 -39.36
C SER A 3 3.20 -0.42 -39.31
N ASN A 4 2.73 -1.17 -38.31
CA ASN A 4 1.30 -1.42 -38.13
C ASN A 4 0.73 -0.42 -37.10
N PRO A 5 -0.22 0.46 -37.46
CA PRO A 5 -0.82 1.46 -36.55
C PRO A 5 -1.42 0.85 -35.27
N THR A 6 -1.77 -0.44 -35.27
CA THR A 6 -2.26 -1.14 -34.08
C THR A 6 -1.18 -1.31 -32.99
N LYS A 7 0.11 -1.39 -33.35
CA LYS A 7 1.21 -1.50 -32.37
C LYS A 7 1.36 -0.23 -31.52
N LEU A 8 1.03 0.94 -32.06
CA LEU A 8 1.04 2.20 -31.30
C LEU A 8 0.03 2.17 -30.14
N ILE A 9 -1.15 1.59 -30.36
CA ILE A 9 -2.17 1.45 -29.33
C ILE A 9 -1.69 0.51 -28.22
N GLU A 10 -1.03 -0.59 -28.58
CA GLU A 10 -0.47 -1.55 -27.65
C GLU A 10 0.62 -0.92 -26.75
N VAL A 11 1.55 -0.16 -27.33
CA VAL A 11 2.58 0.56 -26.58
C VAL A 11 1.97 1.56 -25.59
N VAL A 12 0.94 2.30 -26.01
CA VAL A 12 0.22 3.22 -25.11
C VAL A 12 -0.49 2.47 -23.99
N HIS A 13 -1.07 1.30 -24.27
CA HIS A 13 -1.74 0.48 -23.26
C HIS A 13 -0.76 -0.04 -22.20
N ILE A 14 0.40 -0.56 -22.61
CA ILE A 14 1.47 -1.01 -21.70
C ILE A 14 1.96 0.16 -20.84
N GLY A 15 2.18 1.33 -21.45
CA GLY A 15 2.57 2.54 -20.73
C GLY A 15 1.55 2.95 -19.67
N LYS A 16 0.25 2.94 -20.01
CA LYS A 16 -0.83 3.21 -19.06
C LYS A 16 -0.87 2.21 -17.92
N GLN A 17 -0.74 0.91 -18.21
CA GLN A 17 -0.74 -0.12 -17.18
C GLN A 17 0.42 0.05 -16.19
N MET A 18 1.62 0.40 -16.68
CA MET A 18 2.78 0.68 -15.83
C MET A 18 2.54 1.90 -14.93
N LEU A 19 2.01 3.00 -15.49
CA LEU A 19 1.70 4.22 -14.73
C LEU A 19 0.62 3.96 -13.66
N MET A 20 -0.45 3.27 -14.03
CA MET A 20 -1.55 2.94 -13.10
C MET A 20 -1.08 2.04 -11.97
N THR A 21 -0.26 1.04 -12.26
CA THR A 21 0.27 0.12 -11.26
C THR A 21 1.16 0.84 -10.26
N ARG A 22 2.06 1.73 -10.73
CA ARG A 22 2.89 2.55 -9.85
C ARG A 22 2.04 3.48 -8.98
N GLY A 23 1.12 4.23 -9.57
CA GLY A 23 0.25 5.18 -8.84
C GLY A 23 -0.65 4.49 -7.80
N SER A 24 -1.15 3.31 -8.13
CA SER A 24 -1.97 2.51 -7.20
C SER A 24 -1.13 2.00 -6.02
N LEU A 25 0.06 1.46 -6.29
CA LEU A 25 0.95 0.95 -5.25
C LEU A 25 1.48 2.05 -4.33
N THR A 26 1.80 3.24 -4.86
CA THR A 26 2.23 4.38 -4.04
C THR A 26 1.11 4.84 -3.11
N THR A 27 -0.12 5.00 -3.65
CA THR A 27 -1.28 5.43 -2.84
C THR A 27 -1.61 4.38 -1.76
N PHE A 28 -1.58 3.11 -2.13
CA PHE A 28 -1.78 2.01 -1.19
C PHE A 28 -0.72 2.02 -0.08
N SER A 29 0.56 2.15 -0.43
CA SER A 29 1.65 2.17 0.55
C SER A 29 1.54 3.36 1.51
N ILE A 30 1.16 4.55 1.02
CA ILE A 30 0.97 5.74 1.86
C ILE A 30 -0.20 5.54 2.83
N ALA A 31 -1.35 5.06 2.34
CA ALA A 31 -2.50 4.75 3.20
C ALA A 31 -2.13 3.72 4.27
N ASN A 32 -1.29 2.76 3.90
CA ASN A 32 -0.80 1.73 4.80
C ASN A 32 0.15 2.26 5.88
N ASP A 33 0.99 3.24 5.57
CA ASP A 33 1.87 3.89 6.54
C ASP A 33 1.07 4.62 7.63
N VAL A 34 -0.05 5.25 7.25
CA VAL A 34 -0.97 5.89 8.21
C VAL A 34 -1.50 4.86 9.22
N ALA A 35 -1.94 3.70 8.74
CA ALA A 35 -2.42 2.62 9.62
C ALA A 35 -1.31 2.11 10.56
N LYS A 36 -0.07 1.96 10.06
CA LYS A 36 1.08 1.56 10.88
C LYS A 36 1.36 2.56 12.01
N TYR A 37 1.25 3.86 11.76
CA TYR A 37 1.45 4.86 12.82
C TYR A 37 0.43 4.71 13.96
N PHE A 38 -0.84 4.45 13.65
CA PHE A 38 -1.86 4.20 14.67
C PHE A 38 -1.62 2.91 15.47
N ALA A 39 -0.94 1.91 14.90
CA ALA A 39 -0.58 0.71 15.63
C ALA A 39 0.66 0.91 16.52
N ILE A 40 1.70 1.58 16.00
CA ILE A 40 3.02 1.67 16.65
C ILE A 40 3.09 2.80 17.67
N ILE A 41 2.55 3.98 17.40
CA ILE A 41 2.68 5.14 18.32
C ILE A 41 2.07 4.85 19.69
N PRO A 42 0.81 4.38 19.81
CA PRO A 42 0.23 4.09 21.13
C PRO A 42 1.02 3.00 21.85
N ALA A 43 1.47 1.97 21.13
CA ALA A 43 2.25 0.87 21.68
C ALA A 43 3.61 1.31 22.22
N ALA A 44 4.40 2.01 21.40
CA ALA A 44 5.76 2.43 21.74
C ALA A 44 5.79 3.41 22.93
N PHE A 45 4.74 4.22 23.09
CA PHE A 45 4.67 5.23 24.15
C PHE A 45 3.74 4.85 25.31
N ALA A 46 3.07 3.69 25.30
CA ALA A 46 2.14 3.28 26.36
C ALA A 46 2.80 3.24 27.76
N ALA A 47 4.10 2.91 27.83
CA ALA A 47 4.85 2.88 29.09
C ALA A 47 5.24 4.27 29.61
N THR A 48 5.49 5.23 28.71
CA THR A 48 5.96 6.59 29.06
C THR A 48 4.80 7.58 29.19
N TYR A 49 3.77 7.44 28.36
CA TYR A 49 2.59 8.30 28.31
C TYR A 49 1.32 7.45 28.18
N PRO A 50 0.79 6.93 29.31
CA PRO A 50 -0.39 6.05 29.30
C PRO A 50 -1.64 6.66 28.66
N GLN A 51 -1.71 7.99 28.61
CA GLN A 51 -2.77 8.77 27.96
C GLN A 51 -2.85 8.51 26.44
N LEU A 52 -1.72 8.14 25.80
CA LEU A 52 -1.68 7.80 24.37
C LEU A 52 -2.36 6.46 24.04
N ASN A 53 -2.71 5.65 25.04
CA ASN A 53 -3.57 4.48 24.83
C ASN A 53 -4.95 4.85 24.25
N ALA A 54 -5.41 6.09 24.43
CA ALA A 54 -6.63 6.58 23.76
C ALA A 54 -6.52 6.58 22.23
N LEU A 55 -5.30 6.63 21.68
CA LEU A 55 -5.04 6.54 20.25
C LEU A 55 -4.93 5.09 19.73
N ASN A 56 -5.03 4.08 20.61
CA ASN A 56 -5.12 2.67 20.22
C ASN A 56 -6.51 2.35 19.67
N ILE A 57 -6.83 2.92 18.51
CA ILE A 57 -8.10 2.71 17.79
C ILE A 57 -8.27 1.23 17.42
N MET A 58 -7.15 0.53 17.16
CA MET A 58 -7.12 -0.88 16.79
C MET A 58 -7.29 -1.84 17.99
N ARG A 59 -7.38 -1.33 19.22
CA ARG A 59 -7.56 -2.11 20.47
C ARG A 59 -6.56 -3.26 20.61
N LEU A 60 -5.30 -3.02 20.23
CA LEU A 60 -4.22 -4.01 20.31
C LEU A 60 -3.93 -4.37 21.78
N HIS A 61 -3.78 -5.67 22.06
CA HIS A 61 -3.76 -6.25 23.41
C HIS A 61 -2.53 -5.84 24.24
N SER A 62 -1.36 -5.75 23.61
CA SER A 62 -0.11 -5.34 24.26
C SER A 62 0.80 -4.56 23.31
N PRO A 63 1.66 -3.67 23.83
CA PRO A 63 2.68 -2.97 23.03
C PRO A 63 3.53 -3.90 22.17
N ASP A 64 4.02 -4.99 22.75
CA ASP A 64 4.88 -5.95 22.05
C ASP A 64 4.12 -6.64 20.92
N SER A 65 2.87 -7.06 21.16
CA SER A 65 2.02 -7.65 20.13
C SER A 65 1.70 -6.67 18.99
N ALA A 66 1.56 -5.38 19.30
CA ALA A 66 1.27 -4.35 18.31
C ALA A 66 2.46 -4.12 17.37
N ILE A 67 3.66 -4.01 17.94
CA ILE A 67 4.90 -3.86 17.18
C ILE A 67 5.15 -5.12 16.35
N LEU A 68 5.04 -6.31 16.95
CA LEU A 68 5.21 -7.58 16.23
C LEU A 68 4.22 -7.71 15.06
N SER A 69 2.95 -7.38 15.29
CA SER A 69 1.92 -7.41 14.25
C SER A 69 2.24 -6.43 13.11
N ALA A 70 2.71 -5.22 13.43
CA ALA A 70 3.10 -4.24 12.43
C ALA A 70 4.28 -4.72 11.56
N VAL A 71 5.28 -5.37 12.18
CA VAL A 71 6.44 -5.93 11.47
C VAL A 71 6.03 -7.11 10.57
N ILE A 72 5.24 -8.05 11.09
CA ILE A 72 4.73 -9.20 10.31
C ILE A 72 3.95 -8.70 9.09
N PHE A 73 3.06 -7.74 9.30
CA PHE A 73 2.26 -7.20 8.22
C PHE A 73 3.11 -6.47 7.17
N ASN A 74 4.16 -5.74 7.58
CA ASN A 74 5.08 -5.09 6.64
C ASN A 74 5.83 -6.11 5.77
N ALA A 75 6.20 -7.28 6.31
CA ALA A 75 6.83 -8.34 5.55
C ALA A 75 5.84 -9.03 4.60
N LEU A 76 4.64 -9.37 5.08
CA LEU A 76 3.65 -10.10 4.30
C LEU A 76 3.10 -9.27 3.13
N ILE A 77 2.84 -7.98 3.35
CA ILE A 77 2.19 -7.15 2.33
C ILE A 77 3.01 -7.06 1.03
N ILE A 78 4.34 -7.13 1.13
CA ILE A 78 5.22 -7.16 -0.06
C ILE A 78 4.94 -8.40 -0.91
N VAL A 79 4.90 -9.59 -0.28
CA VAL A 79 4.63 -10.86 -0.98
C VAL A 79 3.26 -10.83 -1.68
N PHE A 80 2.25 -10.26 -1.02
CA PHE A 80 0.92 -10.11 -1.61
C PHE A 80 0.85 -9.09 -2.75
N LEU A 81 1.69 -8.06 -2.74
CA LEU A 81 1.72 -7.03 -3.78
C LEU A 81 2.59 -7.38 -4.99
N ILE A 82 3.53 -8.33 -4.88
CA ILE A 82 4.37 -8.78 -6.02
C ILE A 82 3.51 -9.24 -7.22
N PRO A 83 2.49 -10.11 -7.07
CA PRO A 83 1.64 -10.50 -8.19
C PRO A 83 0.93 -9.32 -8.84
N LEU A 84 0.51 -8.33 -8.05
CA LEU A 84 -0.15 -7.12 -8.55
C LEU A 84 0.83 -6.21 -9.31
N ALA A 85 2.06 -6.08 -8.82
CA ALA A 85 3.12 -5.32 -9.47
C ALA A 85 3.54 -5.93 -10.82
N LEU A 86 3.55 -7.28 -10.91
CA LEU A 86 3.93 -8.01 -12.12
C LEU A 86 2.79 -8.08 -13.15
N LYS A 87 1.55 -8.35 -12.71
CA LYS A 87 0.37 -8.41 -13.61
C LYS A 87 -0.16 -7.04 -13.99
N GLY A 88 0.17 -6.01 -13.21
CA GLY A 88 -0.40 -4.68 -13.33
C GLY A 88 -1.84 -4.57 -12.83
N VAL A 89 -2.29 -3.34 -12.62
CA VAL A 89 -3.64 -3.04 -12.11
C VAL A 89 -4.63 -2.97 -13.28
N SER A 90 -5.71 -3.76 -13.21
CA SER A 90 -6.83 -3.62 -14.13
C SER A 90 -7.51 -2.26 -13.93
N TYR A 91 -7.33 -1.35 -14.89
CA TYR A 91 -7.92 -0.01 -14.82
C TYR A 91 -9.20 0.06 -15.66
N LYS A 92 -10.19 0.81 -15.19
CA LYS A 92 -11.36 1.22 -15.98
C LYS A 92 -11.09 2.63 -16.53
N PRO A 93 -11.32 2.90 -17.83
CA PRO A 93 -11.11 4.21 -18.40
C PRO A 93 -12.10 5.20 -17.77
N LEU A 94 -11.55 6.20 -17.07
CA LEU A 94 -12.27 7.32 -16.49
C LEU A 94 -11.58 8.60 -16.94
N THR A 95 -12.34 9.68 -17.10
CA THR A 95 -11.79 11.02 -17.37
C THR A 95 -11.10 11.54 -16.13
N ALA A 96 -9.91 12.13 -16.28
CA ALA A 96 -9.31 12.91 -15.21
C ALA A 96 -10.22 14.12 -14.93
N SER A 97 -10.54 14.36 -13.66
CA SER A 97 -11.16 15.61 -13.20
C SER A 97 -10.11 16.64 -12.83
#